data_AF-V8CSL1-F1
#
_entry.id   AF-V8CSL1-F1
#
_cell.length_a   1.000
_cell.length_b   1.000
_cell.length_c   1.000
_cell.angle_alpha   90.00
_cell.angle_beta   90.00
_cell.angle_gamma   90.00
#
_symmetry.space_group_name_H-M   'P 1'
#
loop_
_entity.id
_entity.type
_entity.pdbx_description
1 polymer ?
#
loop_
_entity_poly.entity_id
_entity_poly.type
_entity_poly.pdbx_seq_one_letter_code
_entity_poly.pdbx_strand_id
1 'polypeptide(L)'
;MKRFLLFLVILLSPFSLLAQERVKYRIPKNAIFYNRNWKGVGSAKQAAYYRVLTVDRQRQKVFYDYYITGQLYAEKHYISINKVDDKLTVLNGIALTFYKSGRIESIMTYSNGKANGRAVSFFANGNVGMKLNYTNGVLNGTTYTYSEHGKLEYTAVWKNGTRVSEHAGGTDKYINKATGKDDFVERYRSTNPKSSQTAESEHTATTDFARNVRYPPAEDISATSAEKSNVTRNDKQFRFGPLYELLAGGDLRTNEMHFFDGIGASYGLTLAQVIKGYGAQEELTYSHNMQYDEDANKDIVTGKQPRQMGFWGVRMGNRFTAQRVNLYTWSEEEMLNFAGEVLSYGYRLLGGGDYRSMNGNFVLDHPMHNKAGDSFAVVVSFAHLDGAYANLYHITLDTK
;
A
#
# COMPACT_ATOMS: atom_id res chain seq x y z
N MET A 1 -52.66 -67.59 0.88
CA MET A 1 -52.23 -66.25 1.31
C MET A 1 -52.01 -65.42 0.05
N LYS A 2 -52.98 -64.55 -0.29
CA LYS A 2 -52.86 -63.08 -0.28
C LYS A 2 -51.67 -62.55 -1.12
N ARG A 3 -51.80 -61.64 -2.09
CA ARG A 3 -52.88 -61.03 -2.91
C ARG A 3 -52.14 -59.88 -3.64
N PHE A 4 -52.31 -59.76 -4.96
CA PHE A 4 -52.39 -58.49 -5.76
C PHE A 4 -51.19 -57.51 -5.70
N LEU A 5 -50.93 -56.58 -6.63
CA LEU A 5 -51.28 -56.24 -8.02
C LEU A 5 -50.55 -54.89 -8.27
N LEU A 6 -50.25 -54.58 -9.53
CA LEU A 6 -49.83 -53.29 -10.11
C LEU A 6 -49.94 -52.02 -9.25
N PHE A 7 -48.97 -51.09 -9.40
CA PHE A 7 -49.19 -49.82 -10.12
C PHE A 7 -47.89 -49.12 -10.49
N LEU A 8 -47.78 -48.82 -11.79
CA LEU A 8 -46.90 -47.85 -12.41
C LEU A 8 -47.39 -46.44 -12.02
N VAL A 9 -46.55 -45.63 -11.35
CA VAL A 9 -46.67 -44.17 -11.38
C VAL A 9 -45.28 -43.57 -11.59
N ILE A 10 -45.06 -43.16 -12.83
CA ILE A 10 -44.10 -42.13 -13.22
C ILE A 10 -44.47 -40.88 -12.41
N LEU A 11 -43.65 -40.53 -11.44
CA LEU A 11 -43.59 -39.17 -10.93
C LEU A 11 -42.21 -38.64 -11.27
N LEU A 12 -42.14 -38.15 -12.51
CA LEU A 12 -41.35 -36.98 -12.89
C LEU A 12 -41.56 -35.91 -11.81
N SER A 13 -40.81 -36.00 -10.72
CA SER A 13 -40.46 -34.78 -10.00
C SER A 13 -39.53 -34.05 -10.95
N PRO A 14 -39.84 -32.80 -11.35
CA PRO A 14 -38.78 -31.99 -11.89
C PRO A 14 -37.73 -32.02 -10.79
N PHE A 15 -36.53 -32.53 -11.09
CA PHE A 15 -35.34 -31.99 -10.47
C PHE A 15 -35.51 -30.51 -10.73
N SER A 16 -36.06 -29.80 -9.74
CA SER A 16 -35.94 -28.39 -9.62
C SER A 16 -34.44 -28.23 -9.69
N LEU A 17 -33.97 -27.84 -10.88
CA LEU A 17 -32.84 -26.98 -10.98
C LEU A 17 -33.14 -25.93 -9.92
N LEU A 18 -32.56 -26.12 -8.73
CA LEU A 18 -32.08 -25.02 -7.95
C LEU A 18 -31.12 -24.35 -8.93
N ALA A 19 -31.70 -23.50 -9.79
CA ALA A 19 -31.03 -22.35 -10.32
C ALA A 19 -30.55 -21.67 -9.06
N GLN A 20 -29.33 -22.05 -8.66
CA GLN A 20 -28.58 -21.40 -7.62
C GLN A 20 -28.64 -19.95 -8.05
N GLU A 21 -29.48 -19.17 -7.36
CA GLU A 21 -29.63 -17.76 -7.66
C GLU A 21 -28.21 -17.24 -7.66
N ARG A 22 -27.72 -16.91 -8.85
CA ARG A 22 -26.39 -16.35 -8.99
C ARG A 22 -26.53 -14.99 -8.36
N VAL A 23 -26.23 -14.91 -7.07
CA VAL A 23 -25.98 -13.64 -6.38
C VAL A 23 -25.05 -12.90 -7.31
N LYS A 24 -25.57 -11.86 -7.97
CA LYS A 24 -24.78 -11.04 -8.89
C LYS A 24 -23.83 -10.27 -8.00
N TYR A 25 -22.66 -10.86 -7.73
CA TYR A 25 -21.59 -10.19 -7.01
C TYR A 25 -21.26 -8.91 -7.76
N ARG A 26 -21.52 -7.77 -7.10
CA ARG A 26 -21.23 -6.47 -7.66
C ARG A 26 -19.75 -6.19 -7.42
N ILE A 27 -18.97 -6.21 -8.50
CA ILE A 27 -17.54 -5.86 -8.44
C ILE A 27 -17.42 -4.40 -7.97
N PRO A 28 -16.57 -4.10 -6.97
CA PRO A 28 -16.32 -2.73 -6.53
C PRO A 28 -15.83 -1.83 -7.67
N LYS A 29 -16.21 -0.55 -7.66
CA LYS A 29 -15.87 0.40 -8.74
C LYS A 29 -14.36 0.65 -8.90
N ASN A 30 -13.59 0.48 -7.83
CA ASN A 30 -12.14 0.69 -7.77
C ASN A 30 -11.33 -0.61 -7.89
N ALA A 31 -11.95 -1.73 -8.28
CA ALA A 31 -11.25 -2.99 -8.45
C ALA A 31 -10.24 -2.93 -9.61
N ILE A 32 -9.12 -3.63 -9.44
CA ILE A 32 -8.05 -3.76 -10.44
C ILE A 32 -8.22 -5.10 -11.14
N PHE A 33 -8.27 -5.13 -12.46
CA PHE A 33 -8.57 -6.35 -13.21
C PHE A 33 -7.32 -7.02 -13.74
N TYR A 34 -7.28 -8.36 -13.69
CA TYR A 34 -6.18 -9.16 -14.21
C TYR A 34 -6.68 -10.30 -15.10
N ASN A 35 -5.95 -10.64 -16.15
CA ASN A 35 -6.18 -11.84 -16.95
C ASN A 35 -5.65 -13.11 -16.26
N ARG A 36 -5.74 -14.28 -16.91
CA ARG A 36 -5.28 -15.57 -16.36
C ARG A 36 -3.78 -15.63 -16.04
N ASN A 37 -2.99 -14.72 -16.61
CA ASN A 37 -1.54 -14.63 -16.44
C ASN A 37 -1.15 -13.54 -15.44
N TRP A 38 -2.10 -13.02 -14.64
CA TRP A 38 -1.88 -11.92 -13.70
C TRP A 38 -1.34 -10.63 -14.33
N LYS A 39 -1.67 -10.40 -15.60
CA LYS A 39 -1.43 -9.12 -16.29
C LYS A 39 -2.66 -8.23 -16.19
N GLY A 40 -2.45 -6.96 -15.89
CA GLY A 40 -3.50 -5.95 -15.78
C GLY A 40 -4.31 -5.79 -17.07
N VAL A 41 -5.63 -5.64 -16.94
CA VAL A 41 -6.54 -5.41 -18.07
C VAL A 41 -7.52 -4.27 -17.77
N GLY A 42 -8.07 -3.66 -18.83
CA GLY A 42 -8.89 -2.44 -18.70
C GLY A 42 -10.34 -2.67 -18.26
N SER A 43 -10.83 -3.92 -18.22
CA SER A 43 -12.23 -4.20 -17.88
C SER A 43 -12.48 -5.60 -17.34
N ALA A 44 -13.58 -5.75 -16.61
CA ALA A 44 -14.06 -7.04 -16.11
C ALA A 44 -14.29 -8.09 -17.22
N LYS A 45 -14.64 -7.69 -18.44
CA LYS A 45 -14.86 -8.61 -19.58
C LYS A 45 -13.59 -9.34 -20.02
N GLN A 46 -12.43 -8.73 -19.80
CA GLN A 46 -11.12 -9.28 -20.16
C GLN A 46 -10.45 -9.99 -18.98
N ALA A 47 -11.09 -9.96 -17.81
CA ALA A 47 -10.49 -10.35 -16.55
C ALA A 47 -10.82 -11.81 -16.20
N ALA A 48 -9.84 -12.51 -15.65
CA ALA A 48 -10.03 -13.76 -14.92
C ALA A 48 -10.10 -13.52 -13.41
N TYR A 49 -9.52 -12.40 -12.95
CA TYR A 49 -9.45 -12.02 -11.54
C TYR A 49 -9.70 -10.52 -11.37
N TYR A 50 -10.12 -10.12 -10.18
CA TYR A 50 -10.08 -8.73 -9.76
C TYR A 50 -9.51 -8.60 -8.35
N ARG A 51 -8.80 -7.50 -8.11
CA ARG A 51 -8.16 -7.16 -6.84
C ARG A 51 -8.87 -5.99 -6.18
N VAL A 52 -9.06 -6.08 -4.87
CA VAL A 52 -9.53 -5.00 -4.01
C VAL A 52 -8.42 -4.67 -3.02
N LEU A 53 -8.04 -3.39 -2.94
CA LEU A 53 -7.05 -2.89 -2.00
C LEU A 53 -7.75 -2.37 -0.75
N THR A 54 -7.21 -2.71 0.42
CA THR A 54 -7.70 -2.23 1.72
C THR A 54 -6.58 -2.27 2.77
N VAL A 55 -6.94 -2.09 4.04
CA VAL A 55 -6.10 -2.31 5.21
C VAL A 55 -6.76 -3.33 6.14
N ASP A 56 -5.95 -4.11 6.84
CA ASP A 56 -6.44 -5.05 7.86
C ASP A 56 -6.71 -4.33 9.20
N ARG A 57 -7.11 -5.08 10.24
CA ARG A 57 -7.37 -4.51 11.58
C ARG A 57 -6.13 -3.90 12.24
N GLN A 58 -4.94 -4.31 11.81
CA GLN A 58 -3.66 -3.81 12.29
C GLN A 58 -3.15 -2.66 11.40
N ARG A 59 -3.99 -2.17 10.48
CA ARG A 59 -3.69 -1.12 9.50
C ARG A 59 -2.57 -1.47 8.52
N GLN A 60 -2.25 -2.76 8.38
CA GLN A 60 -1.33 -3.23 7.36
C GLN A 60 -2.05 -3.25 6.01
N LYS A 61 -1.37 -2.79 4.97
CA LYS A 61 -1.87 -2.84 3.60
C LYS A 61 -2.10 -4.29 3.18
N VAL A 62 -3.33 -4.60 2.80
CA VAL A 62 -3.73 -5.94 2.34
C VAL A 62 -4.56 -5.80 1.09
N PHE A 63 -4.41 -6.76 0.17
CA PHE A 63 -5.33 -6.89 -0.93
C PHE A 63 -6.00 -8.25 -0.93
N TYR A 64 -7.20 -8.25 -1.48
CA TYR A 64 -7.99 -9.44 -1.74
C TYR A 64 -8.10 -9.63 -3.24
N ASP A 65 -7.60 -10.76 -3.73
CA ASP A 65 -7.81 -11.20 -5.09
C ASP A 65 -9.01 -12.14 -5.12
N TYR A 66 -9.89 -11.91 -6.08
CA TYR A 66 -11.06 -12.74 -6.34
C TYR A 66 -11.00 -13.26 -7.77
N TYR A 67 -11.54 -14.45 -7.99
CA TYR A 67 -11.94 -14.85 -9.33
C TYR A 67 -12.97 -13.86 -9.88
N ILE A 68 -13.03 -13.67 -11.21
CA ILE A 68 -14.02 -12.78 -11.82
C ILE A 68 -15.48 -13.16 -11.50
N THR A 69 -15.68 -14.41 -11.08
CA THR A 69 -16.93 -14.97 -10.59
C THR A 69 -17.25 -14.66 -9.12
N GLY A 70 -16.36 -13.97 -8.40
CA GLY A 70 -16.58 -13.44 -7.05
C GLY A 70 -16.01 -14.30 -5.90
N GLN A 71 -15.52 -15.50 -6.15
CA GLN A 71 -14.89 -16.32 -5.10
C GLN A 71 -13.51 -15.76 -4.72
N LEU A 72 -13.19 -15.78 -3.42
CA LEU A 72 -11.87 -15.38 -2.93
C LEU A 72 -10.79 -16.32 -3.47
N TYR A 73 -9.72 -15.74 -3.99
CA TYR A 73 -8.54 -16.45 -4.49
C TYR A 73 -7.34 -16.25 -3.57
N ALA A 74 -7.09 -15.02 -3.12
CA ALA A 74 -5.97 -14.74 -2.24
C ALA A 74 -6.22 -13.55 -1.33
N GLU A 75 -5.55 -13.56 -0.19
CA GLU A 75 -5.39 -12.43 0.72
C GLU A 75 -3.89 -12.22 0.92
N LYS A 76 -3.36 -11.05 0.57
CA LYS A 76 -1.92 -10.82 0.68
C LYS A 76 -1.61 -9.44 1.22
N HIS A 77 -0.76 -9.41 2.23
CA HIS A 77 -0.16 -8.19 2.73
C HIS A 77 0.94 -7.72 1.78
N TYR A 78 1.00 -6.41 1.53
CA TYR A 78 1.87 -5.86 0.50
C TYR A 78 2.52 -4.54 0.93
N ILE A 79 3.66 -4.25 0.31
CA ILE A 79 4.35 -2.95 0.38
C ILE A 79 3.90 -2.08 -0.80
N SER A 80 4.00 -2.62 -2.02
CA SER A 80 3.61 -1.95 -3.28
C SER A 80 2.89 -2.91 -4.24
N ILE A 81 2.05 -2.37 -5.12
CA ILE A 81 1.30 -3.10 -6.14
C ILE A 81 1.71 -2.59 -7.51
N ASN A 82 1.96 -3.52 -8.44
CA ASN A 82 2.06 -3.19 -9.85
C ASN A 82 0.77 -3.61 -10.57
N LYS A 83 0.04 -2.63 -11.11
CA LYS A 83 -1.27 -2.85 -11.75
C LYS A 83 -1.18 -3.51 -13.13
N VAL A 84 0.01 -3.56 -13.72
CA VAL A 84 0.26 -4.09 -15.07
C VAL A 84 0.79 -5.51 -15.01
N ASP A 85 1.70 -5.80 -14.07
CA ASP A 85 2.30 -7.11 -13.87
C ASP A 85 2.41 -7.45 -12.38
N ASP A 86 1.56 -8.37 -11.90
CA ASP A 86 1.55 -8.75 -10.49
C ASP A 86 2.88 -9.35 -10.02
N LYS A 87 3.73 -9.84 -10.93
CA LYS A 87 5.06 -10.35 -10.57
C LYS A 87 5.96 -9.27 -9.97
N LEU A 88 5.65 -7.99 -10.22
CA LEU A 88 6.35 -6.83 -9.68
C LEU A 88 5.70 -6.30 -8.39
N THR A 89 4.62 -6.93 -7.90
CA THR A 89 4.03 -6.63 -6.60
C THR A 89 4.97 -7.08 -5.49
N VAL A 90 5.25 -6.19 -4.54
CA VAL A 90 6.14 -6.47 -3.41
C VAL A 90 5.31 -6.87 -2.20
N LEU A 91 5.35 -8.14 -1.83
CA LEU A 91 4.62 -8.68 -0.68
C LEU A 91 5.39 -8.53 0.63
N ASN A 92 4.68 -8.41 1.74
CA ASN A 92 5.28 -8.39 3.08
C ASN A 92 4.26 -8.91 4.09
N GLY A 93 4.66 -9.73 5.05
CA GLY A 93 3.74 -10.38 5.97
C GLY A 93 3.14 -11.66 5.37
N ILE A 94 1.90 -11.98 5.74
CA ILE A 94 1.27 -13.25 5.37
C ILE A 94 0.55 -13.10 4.02
N ALA A 95 0.80 -14.08 3.15
CA ALA A 95 0.05 -14.33 1.93
C ALA A 95 -0.71 -15.65 2.06
N LEU A 96 -2.02 -15.61 1.90
CA LEU A 96 -2.92 -16.76 1.87
C LEU A 96 -3.43 -16.95 0.45
N THR A 97 -3.45 -18.19 -0.03
CA THR A 97 -4.19 -18.56 -1.24
C THR A 97 -5.25 -19.60 -0.90
N PHE A 98 -6.31 -19.63 -1.71
CA PHE A 98 -7.48 -20.46 -1.47
C PHE A 98 -7.84 -21.27 -2.71
N TYR A 99 -8.21 -22.53 -2.48
CA TYR A 99 -8.91 -23.32 -3.47
C TYR A 99 -10.25 -22.69 -3.81
N LYS A 100 -10.81 -23.01 -4.98
CA LYS A 100 -12.18 -22.59 -5.35
C LYS A 100 -13.26 -23.05 -4.35
N SER A 101 -12.97 -24.08 -3.56
CA SER A 101 -13.84 -24.52 -2.45
C SER A 101 -13.86 -23.56 -1.25
N GLY A 102 -12.98 -22.56 -1.22
CA GLY A 102 -12.77 -21.64 -0.10
C GLY A 102 -11.80 -22.15 0.96
N ARG A 103 -11.29 -23.39 0.83
CA ARG A 103 -10.28 -23.94 1.74
C ARG A 103 -8.90 -23.33 1.43
N ILE A 104 -8.09 -23.10 2.47
CA ILE A 104 -6.72 -22.63 2.32
C ILE A 104 -5.92 -23.63 1.49
N GLU A 105 -5.23 -23.11 0.49
CA GLU A 105 -4.29 -23.83 -0.37
C GLU A 105 -2.86 -23.61 0.10
N SER A 106 -2.52 -22.37 0.46
CA SER A 106 -1.18 -22.06 0.97
C SER A 106 -1.18 -20.90 1.97
N ILE A 107 -0.20 -20.95 2.86
CA ILE A 107 0.20 -19.86 3.75
C ILE A 107 1.67 -19.61 3.46
N MET A 108 2.05 -18.38 3.13
CA MET A 108 3.43 -18.03 2.88
C MET A 108 3.78 -16.72 3.55
N THR A 109 4.92 -16.71 4.25
CA THR A 109 5.45 -15.49 4.88
C THR A 109 6.40 -14.79 3.91
N TYR A 110 6.18 -13.51 3.68
CA TYR A 110 7.02 -12.65 2.87
C TYR A 110 7.66 -11.56 3.73
N SER A 111 8.85 -11.13 3.32
CA SER A 111 9.49 -9.91 3.81
C SER A 111 10.16 -9.22 2.62
N ASN A 112 9.79 -7.96 2.38
CA ASN A 112 10.33 -7.15 1.27
C ASN A 112 10.31 -7.87 -0.09
N GLY A 113 9.17 -8.48 -0.44
CA GLY A 113 8.94 -9.17 -1.72
C GLY A 113 9.52 -10.57 -1.81
N LYS A 114 10.28 -11.02 -0.81
CA LYS A 114 10.91 -12.34 -0.80
C LYS A 114 10.24 -13.26 0.22
N ALA A 115 10.04 -14.53 -0.12
CA ALA A 115 9.60 -15.52 0.85
C ALA A 115 10.61 -15.56 2.02
N ASN A 116 10.17 -15.31 3.24
CA ASN A 116 11.04 -15.21 4.40
C ASN A 116 10.31 -15.67 5.65
N GLY A 117 10.76 -16.77 6.22
CA GLY A 117 10.08 -17.49 7.27
C GLY A 117 9.29 -18.69 6.75
N ARG A 118 8.19 -18.99 7.42
CA ARG A 118 7.48 -20.25 7.25
C ARG A 118 6.52 -20.21 6.06
N ALA A 119 6.48 -21.29 5.29
CA ALA A 119 5.45 -21.55 4.29
C ALA A 119 4.80 -22.91 4.52
N VAL A 120 3.51 -23.02 4.26
CA VAL A 120 2.74 -24.26 4.40
C VAL A 120 1.82 -24.39 3.19
N SER A 121 1.86 -25.54 2.52
CA SER A 121 0.87 -25.90 1.50
C SER A 121 -0.08 -26.96 2.04
N PHE A 122 -1.29 -26.98 1.50
CA PHE A 122 -2.34 -27.91 1.86
C PHE A 122 -2.80 -28.67 0.62
N PHE A 123 -3.32 -29.88 0.81
CA PHE A 123 -4.11 -30.57 -0.19
C PHE A 123 -5.54 -30.02 -0.20
N ALA A 124 -6.29 -30.27 -1.28
CA ALA A 124 -7.69 -29.83 -1.40
C ALA A 124 -8.59 -30.39 -0.28
N ASN A 125 -8.23 -31.56 0.28
CA ASN A 125 -8.92 -32.16 1.42
C ASN A 125 -8.66 -31.42 2.75
N GLY A 126 -7.74 -30.44 2.79
CA GLY A 126 -7.39 -29.62 3.94
C GLY A 126 -6.21 -30.13 4.78
N ASN A 127 -5.67 -31.32 4.44
CA ASN A 127 -4.47 -31.85 5.09
C ASN A 127 -3.24 -31.07 4.65
N VAL A 128 -2.24 -30.98 5.53
CA VAL A 128 -0.97 -30.32 5.19
C VAL A 128 -0.25 -31.19 4.15
N GLY A 129 0.27 -30.56 3.09
CA GLY A 129 1.11 -31.20 2.09
C GLY A 129 2.60 -30.95 2.36
N MET A 130 3.00 -29.70 2.52
CA MET A 130 4.39 -29.36 2.82
C MET A 130 4.48 -28.27 3.88
N LYS A 131 5.54 -28.32 4.68
CA LYS A 131 5.99 -27.24 5.56
C LYS A 131 7.40 -26.88 5.12
N LEU A 132 7.59 -25.63 4.70
CA LEU A 132 8.86 -25.13 4.21
C LEU A 132 9.34 -23.95 5.07
N ASN A 133 10.65 -23.71 5.03
CA ASN A 133 11.25 -22.53 5.63
C ASN A 133 12.10 -21.83 4.57
N TYR A 134 11.90 -20.53 4.46
CA TYR A 134 12.64 -19.66 3.55
C TYR A 134 13.44 -18.64 4.34
N THR A 135 14.58 -18.24 3.79
CA THR A 135 15.31 -17.05 4.21
C THR A 135 15.63 -16.26 2.96
N ASN A 136 15.17 -15.01 2.88
CA ASN A 136 15.44 -14.12 1.72
C ASN A 136 15.14 -14.76 0.34
N GLY A 137 14.04 -15.51 0.24
CA GLY A 137 13.56 -16.11 -1.00
C GLY A 137 14.12 -17.51 -1.29
N VAL A 138 15.09 -18.01 -0.51
CA VAL A 138 15.69 -19.33 -0.72
C VAL A 138 15.31 -20.29 0.41
N LEU A 139 15.15 -21.58 0.08
CA LEU A 139 14.89 -22.61 1.10
C LEU A 139 16.05 -22.68 2.09
N ASN A 140 15.74 -22.60 3.38
CA ASN A 140 16.72 -22.62 4.44
C ASN A 140 16.11 -23.16 5.73
N GLY A 141 16.71 -24.21 6.29
CA GLY A 141 16.20 -24.95 7.44
C GLY A 141 15.46 -26.23 7.06
N THR A 142 14.77 -26.81 8.05
CA THR A 142 14.08 -28.10 7.92
C THR A 142 12.77 -27.98 7.14
N THR A 143 12.51 -28.88 6.22
CA THR A 143 11.23 -28.99 5.50
C THR A 143 10.59 -30.35 5.76
N TYR A 144 9.26 -30.39 5.75
CA TYR A 144 8.48 -31.60 5.99
C TYR A 144 7.50 -31.82 4.83
N THR A 145 7.47 -33.03 4.28
CA THR A 145 6.57 -33.42 3.20
C THR A 145 5.64 -34.53 3.69
N TYR A 146 4.34 -34.34 3.50
CA TYR A 146 3.29 -35.24 3.95
C TYR A 146 2.52 -35.82 2.78
N SER A 147 1.99 -37.03 2.99
CA SER A 147 1.02 -37.62 2.08
C SER A 147 -0.34 -36.94 2.21
N GLU A 148 -1.22 -37.14 1.22
CA GLU A 148 -2.60 -36.63 1.27
C GLU A 148 -3.41 -37.16 2.46
N HIS A 149 -2.99 -38.29 3.05
CA HIS A 149 -3.57 -38.88 4.26
C HIS A 149 -2.94 -38.34 5.56
N GLY A 150 -2.01 -37.37 5.48
CA GLY A 150 -1.40 -36.72 6.63
C GLY A 150 -0.20 -37.44 7.24
N LYS A 151 0.31 -38.50 6.59
CA LYS A 151 1.52 -39.20 7.04
C LYS A 151 2.76 -38.39 6.65
N LEU A 152 3.68 -38.15 7.59
CA LEU A 152 4.99 -37.54 7.28
C LEU A 152 5.84 -38.54 6.47
N GLU A 153 6.12 -38.19 5.22
CA GLU A 153 6.87 -39.05 4.29
C GLU A 153 8.36 -38.72 4.29
N TYR A 154 8.71 -37.43 4.28
CA TYR A 154 10.11 -36.99 4.22
C TYR A 154 10.37 -35.79 5.09
N THR A 155 11.56 -35.78 5.69
CA THR A 155 12.16 -34.61 6.32
C THR A 155 13.47 -34.29 5.60
N ALA A 156 13.66 -33.04 5.20
CA ALA A 156 14.89 -32.59 4.56
C ALA A 156 15.44 -31.34 5.26
N VAL A 157 16.76 -31.13 5.20
CA VAL A 157 17.42 -29.92 5.68
C VAL A 157 18.00 -29.18 4.50
N TRP A 158 17.68 -27.90 4.38
CA TRP A 158 18.19 -27.00 3.35
C TRP A 158 19.12 -25.96 3.94
N LYS A 159 20.16 -25.58 3.20
CA LYS A 159 21.04 -24.47 3.52
C LYS A 159 21.24 -23.63 2.27
N ASN A 160 20.75 -22.40 2.29
CA ASN A 160 20.84 -21.45 1.17
C ASN A 160 20.41 -22.04 -0.18
N GLY A 161 19.26 -22.72 -0.20
CA GLY A 161 18.69 -23.35 -1.40
C GLY A 161 19.31 -24.69 -1.77
N THR A 162 20.33 -25.18 -1.06
CA THR A 162 20.94 -26.50 -1.29
C THR A 162 20.42 -27.50 -0.28
N ARG A 163 19.92 -28.65 -0.73
CA ARG A 163 19.48 -29.75 0.14
C ARG A 163 20.71 -30.45 0.73
N VAL A 164 20.87 -30.36 2.05
CA VAL A 164 22.00 -30.92 2.81
C VAL A 164 21.73 -32.36 3.20
N SER A 165 20.50 -32.67 3.61
CA SER A 165 20.10 -34.03 3.97
C SER A 165 18.62 -34.25 3.71
N GLU A 166 18.25 -35.51 3.57
CA GLU A 166 16.87 -35.98 3.43
C GLU A 166 16.77 -37.39 4.02
N HIS A 167 15.70 -37.67 4.75
CA HIS A 167 15.39 -39.01 5.21
C HIS A 167 13.88 -39.22 5.24
N ALA A 168 13.46 -40.48 5.18
CA ALA A 168 12.05 -40.84 5.31
C ALA A 168 11.57 -40.57 6.75
N GLY A 169 10.33 -40.06 6.87
CA GLY A 169 9.69 -39.76 8.16
C GLY A 169 10.45 -38.72 8.99
N GLY A 170 10.39 -38.89 10.32
CA GLY A 170 11.01 -38.00 11.29
C GLY A 170 10.01 -37.45 12.31
N THR A 171 10.42 -36.40 13.03
CA THR A 171 9.54 -35.66 13.93
C THR A 171 9.40 -34.24 13.42
N ASP A 172 8.16 -33.83 13.14
CA ASP A 172 7.88 -32.44 12.84
C ASP A 172 7.93 -31.60 14.11
N LYS A 173 8.91 -30.70 14.18
CA LYS A 173 9.15 -29.82 15.31
C LYS A 173 8.04 -28.79 15.54
N TYR A 174 7.20 -28.54 14.54
CA TYR A 174 6.08 -27.61 14.64
C TYR A 174 4.82 -28.24 15.26
N ILE A 175 4.81 -29.56 15.45
CA ILE A 175 3.71 -30.23 16.15
C ILE A 175 3.89 -30.05 17.65
N ASN A 176 2.92 -29.39 18.26
CA ASN A 176 2.81 -29.27 19.70
C ASN A 176 2.50 -30.66 20.29
N LYS A 177 3.34 -31.11 21.22
CA LYS A 177 3.23 -32.46 21.82
C LYS A 177 1.96 -32.66 22.64
N ALA A 178 1.40 -31.59 23.22
CA ALA A 178 0.19 -31.68 24.04
C ALA A 178 -1.07 -31.74 23.17
N THR A 179 -1.12 -30.99 22.08
CA THR A 179 -2.31 -30.88 21.23
C THR A 179 -2.27 -31.78 20.01
N GLY A 180 -1.10 -32.30 19.63
CA GLY A 180 -0.88 -33.03 18.38
C GLY A 180 -1.07 -32.16 17.13
N LYS A 181 -1.11 -30.83 17.30
CA LYS A 181 -1.44 -29.86 16.25
C LYS A 181 -0.34 -28.84 16.07
N ASP A 182 -0.42 -28.15 14.95
CA ASP A 182 0.49 -27.07 14.60
C ASP A 182 -0.20 -25.73 14.79
N ASP A 183 0.17 -25.01 15.84
CA ASP A 183 -0.53 -23.79 16.27
C ASP A 183 -0.52 -22.69 15.20
N PHE A 184 0.55 -22.62 14.38
CA PHE A 184 0.62 -21.69 13.26
C PHE A 184 -0.41 -22.04 12.18
N VAL A 185 -0.55 -23.33 11.84
CA VAL A 185 -1.53 -23.79 10.86
C VAL A 185 -2.95 -23.59 11.36
N GLU A 186 -3.23 -23.93 12.62
CA GLU A 186 -4.57 -23.86 13.18
C GLU A 186 -5.09 -22.42 13.24
N ARG A 187 -4.21 -21.42 13.47
CA ARG A 187 -4.56 -19.98 13.44
C ARG A 187 -5.24 -19.55 12.14
N TYR A 188 -4.81 -20.10 11.01
CA TYR A 188 -5.38 -19.77 9.70
C TYR A 188 -6.49 -20.75 9.28
N ARG A 189 -6.54 -21.96 9.84
CA ARG A 189 -7.70 -22.85 9.60
C ARG A 189 -9.01 -22.30 10.18
N SER A 190 -8.93 -21.53 11.27
CA SER A 190 -10.10 -20.85 11.85
C SER A 190 -10.61 -19.66 11.04
N THR A 191 -9.82 -19.12 10.10
CA THR A 191 -10.26 -18.05 9.18
C THR A 191 -10.94 -18.66 7.96
N ASN A 192 -12.07 -19.34 8.15
CA ASN A 192 -12.90 -19.79 7.03
C ASN A 192 -13.74 -18.59 6.52
N PRO A 193 -13.77 -18.31 5.21
CA PRO A 193 -14.58 -17.23 4.63
C PRO A 193 -16.06 -17.66 4.54
N LYS A 194 -16.68 -18.01 5.67
CA LYS A 194 -18.14 -18.09 5.77
C LYS A 194 -18.65 -16.76 6.33
N SER A 195 -19.55 -16.14 5.56
CA SER A 195 -20.26 -14.87 5.76
C SER A 195 -19.45 -13.58 5.70
N SER A 196 -19.14 -13.15 4.47
CA SER A 196 -19.28 -11.73 4.12
C SER A 196 -20.77 -11.38 4.03
N GLN A 197 -21.45 -11.38 5.17
CA GLN A 197 -22.69 -10.63 5.35
C GLN A 197 -22.38 -9.53 6.35
N THR A 198 -22.85 -8.33 6.03
CA THR A 198 -22.70 -7.07 6.77
C THR A 198 -21.26 -6.55 6.91
N ALA A 199 -20.77 -5.92 5.84
CA ALA A 199 -19.83 -4.80 5.94
C ALA A 199 -20.51 -3.56 5.34
N GLU A 200 -21.62 -3.17 5.96
CA GLU A 200 -22.12 -1.81 5.93
C GLU A 200 -21.80 -1.21 7.31
N SER A 201 -21.32 0.03 7.32
CA SER A 201 -20.77 0.80 8.45
C SER A 201 -19.29 0.56 8.78
N GLU A 202 -18.42 1.35 8.16
CA GLU A 202 -17.35 2.14 8.79
C GLU A 202 -16.53 2.82 7.67
N HIS A 203 -17.16 3.79 7.00
CA HIS A 203 -16.49 4.71 6.09
C HIS A 203 -16.56 6.12 6.67
N THR A 204 -15.85 6.38 7.76
CA THR A 204 -15.65 7.72 8.33
C THR A 204 -14.39 7.72 9.19
N ALA A 205 -13.21 7.86 8.59
CA ALA A 205 -11.99 8.18 9.36
C ALA A 205 -10.85 8.80 8.52
N THR A 206 -10.90 8.76 7.18
CA THR A 206 -9.81 9.29 6.33
C THR A 206 -10.04 10.71 5.81
N THR A 207 -11.17 11.34 6.14
CA THR A 207 -11.51 12.72 5.72
C THR A 207 -11.21 13.81 6.78
N ASP A 208 -10.77 13.45 7.98
CA ASP A 208 -10.62 14.40 9.10
C ASP A 208 -9.24 15.04 9.25
N PHE A 209 -8.19 14.52 8.61
CA PHE A 209 -6.85 15.14 8.68
C PHE A 209 -6.80 16.52 8.00
N ALA A 210 -7.63 16.74 6.97
CA ALA A 210 -7.72 18.03 6.27
C ALA A 210 -8.64 19.06 6.96
N ARG A 211 -9.40 18.67 7.99
CA ARG A 211 -10.46 19.52 8.57
C ARG A 211 -10.22 20.01 10.00
N ASN A 212 -9.36 19.35 10.77
CA ASN A 212 -9.13 19.70 12.18
C ASN A 212 -7.67 20.07 12.46
N VAL A 213 -7.29 21.29 12.08
CA VAL A 213 -6.09 21.96 12.60
C VAL A 213 -6.56 23.13 13.46
N ARG A 214 -6.16 23.14 14.73
CA ARG A 214 -6.47 24.22 15.69
C ARG A 214 -5.21 25.08 15.86
N TYR A 215 -5.36 26.37 15.62
CA TYR A 215 -4.28 27.36 15.58
C TYR A 215 -3.83 27.80 16.99
N PRO A 216 -2.55 28.17 17.20
CA PRO A 216 -2.18 29.15 18.19
C PRO A 216 -2.69 30.55 17.76
N PRO A 217 -3.05 31.45 18.70
CA PRO A 217 -3.50 32.79 18.34
C PRO A 217 -2.35 33.59 17.72
N ALA A 218 -2.61 34.21 16.57
CA ALA A 218 -1.71 35.20 16.00
C ALA A 218 -1.67 36.44 16.91
N GLU A 219 -0.49 36.79 17.41
CA GLU A 219 -0.28 38.11 17.98
C GLU A 219 -0.29 39.16 16.86
N ASP A 220 -0.92 40.26 17.22
CA ASP A 220 -1.43 41.36 16.40
C ASP A 220 -0.32 42.05 15.60
N ILE A 221 -0.40 42.00 14.27
CA ILE A 221 0.23 43.02 13.41
C ILE A 221 -0.78 43.44 12.34
N SER A 222 -1.15 44.70 12.44
CA SER A 222 -2.12 45.41 11.63
C SER A 222 -1.63 45.75 10.21
N ALA A 223 -2.63 45.99 9.35
CA ALA A 223 -2.61 46.65 8.03
C ALA A 223 -2.07 45.80 6.85
N THR A 224 -2.74 45.67 5.69
CA THR A 224 -3.82 46.47 5.09
C THR A 224 -4.51 45.66 3.98
N SER A 225 -5.74 46.05 3.66
CA SER A 225 -6.70 45.48 2.70
C SER A 225 -6.17 45.19 1.28
N ALA A 226 -6.50 44.00 0.75
CA ALA A 226 -6.80 43.81 -0.67
C ALA A 226 -7.67 42.55 -0.90
N GLU A 227 -8.93 42.82 -1.27
CA GLU A 227 -9.84 42.07 -2.14
C GLU A 227 -10.03 40.54 -1.98
N LYS A 228 -11.24 40.22 -1.51
CA LYS A 228 -11.90 38.91 -1.66
C LYS A 228 -12.02 38.55 -3.15
N SER A 229 -11.32 37.50 -3.58
CA SER A 229 -11.73 36.70 -4.72
C SER A 229 -12.18 35.32 -4.22
N ASN A 230 -13.48 35.04 -4.37
CA ASN A 230 -14.04 33.71 -4.22
C ASN A 230 -13.56 32.85 -5.39
N VAL A 231 -12.41 32.19 -5.23
CA VAL A 231 -11.98 31.11 -6.11
C VAL A 231 -12.34 29.80 -5.44
N THR A 232 -13.22 29.03 -6.09
CA THR A 232 -13.56 27.64 -5.74
C THR A 232 -12.27 26.81 -5.82
N ARG A 233 -11.53 26.69 -4.71
CA ARG A 233 -10.22 26.03 -4.66
C ARG A 233 -10.37 24.53 -4.89
N ASN A 234 -9.55 24.00 -5.79
CA ASN A 234 -9.49 22.59 -6.15
C ASN A 234 -8.80 21.81 -5.01
N ASP A 235 -9.52 20.88 -4.36
CA ASP A 235 -9.10 20.14 -3.15
C ASP A 235 -7.82 19.27 -3.28
N LYS A 236 -7.14 19.29 -4.44
CA LYS A 236 -5.94 18.47 -4.73
C LYS A 236 -4.63 19.27 -4.83
N GLN A 237 -4.65 20.58 -4.55
CA GLN A 237 -3.42 21.40 -4.50
C GLN A 237 -2.65 21.15 -3.20
N PHE A 238 -1.31 21.19 -3.26
CA PHE A 238 -0.46 21.07 -2.08
C PHE A 238 -0.75 22.19 -1.07
N ARG A 239 -0.73 21.85 0.22
CA ARG A 239 -1.01 22.79 1.32
C ARG A 239 0.18 22.89 2.25
N PHE A 240 0.61 24.11 2.55
CA PHE A 240 1.77 24.36 3.39
C PHE A 240 1.57 23.89 4.83
N GLY A 241 0.45 24.27 5.47
CA GLY A 241 0.21 24.00 6.89
C GLY A 241 0.40 22.53 7.31
N PRO A 242 -0.28 21.55 6.68
CA PRO A 242 -0.10 20.14 7.02
C PRO A 242 1.32 19.61 6.78
N LEU A 243 2.01 20.11 5.76
CA LEU A 243 3.39 19.70 5.44
C LEU A 243 4.41 20.34 6.40
N TYR A 244 4.14 21.55 6.87
CA TYR A 244 4.90 22.20 7.92
C TYR A 244 4.75 21.43 9.25
N GLU A 245 3.52 21.15 9.68
CA GLU A 245 3.26 20.38 10.92
C GLU A 245 3.90 18.98 10.88
N LEU A 246 3.92 18.35 9.70
CA LEU A 246 4.64 17.10 9.50
C LEU A 246 6.13 17.21 9.85
N LEU A 247 6.80 18.29 9.42
CA LEU A 247 8.24 18.46 9.61
C LEU A 247 8.58 19.07 10.97
N ALA A 248 7.82 20.06 11.43
CA ALA A 248 8.10 20.84 12.63
C ALA A 248 7.48 20.25 13.90
N GLY A 249 6.35 19.53 13.79
CA GLY A 249 5.60 19.00 14.93
C GLY A 249 6.21 17.78 15.62
N GLY A 250 7.33 17.24 15.12
CA GLY A 250 8.11 16.15 15.74
C GLY A 250 7.45 14.76 15.71
N ASP A 251 6.19 14.65 16.12
CA ASP A 251 5.46 13.39 16.32
C ASP A 251 5.01 12.74 15.01
N LEU A 252 4.65 13.55 14.01
CA LEU A 252 4.22 13.09 12.69
C LEU A 252 5.39 12.82 11.74
N ARG A 253 6.52 13.50 11.99
CA ARG A 253 7.75 13.43 11.18
C ARG A 253 8.31 12.02 11.08
N THR A 254 8.25 11.30 12.20
CA THR A 254 8.62 9.90 12.28
C THR A 254 7.36 9.07 12.25
N ASN A 255 7.11 8.38 11.15
CA ASN A 255 5.94 7.53 11.03
C ASN A 255 6.24 6.28 10.20
N GLU A 256 5.28 5.40 10.06
CA GLU A 256 5.40 4.28 9.13
C GLU A 256 5.22 4.76 7.68
N MET A 257 5.78 4.06 6.70
CA MET A 257 5.71 4.46 5.29
C MET A 257 4.26 4.65 4.79
N HIS A 258 3.32 3.87 5.34
CA HIS A 258 1.89 3.95 4.97
C HIS A 258 1.22 5.27 5.33
N PHE A 259 1.75 5.99 6.32
CA PHE A 259 1.29 7.33 6.67
C PHE A 259 1.61 8.32 5.55
N PHE A 260 2.83 8.27 5.01
CA PHE A 260 3.25 9.10 3.87
C PHE A 260 2.49 8.75 2.58
N ASP A 261 2.13 7.47 2.40
CA ASP A 261 1.26 7.05 1.28
C ASP A 261 -0.11 7.72 1.34
N GLY A 262 -0.68 7.85 2.56
CA GLY A 262 -1.93 8.56 2.79
C GLY A 262 -1.85 10.04 2.43
N ILE A 263 -0.73 10.69 2.74
CA ILE A 263 -0.49 12.09 2.38
C ILE A 263 -0.42 12.22 0.85
N GLY A 264 0.38 11.41 0.17
CA GLY A 264 0.47 11.44 -1.31
C GLY A 264 -0.89 11.19 -1.97
N ALA A 265 -1.64 10.19 -1.50
CA ALA A 265 -2.98 9.87 -1.99
C ALA A 265 -3.98 11.01 -1.79
N SER A 266 -3.88 11.78 -0.69
CA SER A 266 -4.77 12.93 -0.42
C SER A 266 -4.65 14.03 -1.49
N TYR A 267 -3.48 14.16 -2.11
CA TYR A 267 -3.22 15.08 -3.22
C TYR A 267 -3.47 14.44 -4.60
N GLY A 268 -4.03 13.22 -4.65
CA GLY A 268 -4.30 12.51 -5.89
C GLY A 268 -3.06 11.95 -6.58
N LEU A 269 -1.95 11.80 -5.85
CA LEU A 269 -0.72 11.16 -6.32
C LEU A 269 -0.86 9.65 -6.11
N THR A 270 -0.74 8.86 -7.17
CA THR A 270 -1.20 7.46 -7.18
C THR A 270 -0.12 6.45 -7.54
N LEU A 271 1.01 6.91 -8.09
CA LEU A 271 2.21 6.12 -8.25
C LEU A 271 3.11 6.36 -7.05
N ALA A 272 3.59 5.31 -6.39
CA ALA A 272 4.50 5.40 -5.26
C ALA A 272 5.80 4.65 -5.57
N GLN A 273 6.95 5.29 -5.32
CA GLN A 273 8.27 4.69 -5.49
C GLN A 273 9.14 4.97 -4.25
N VAL A 274 10.18 4.16 -4.06
CA VAL A 274 11.16 4.36 -2.99
C VAL A 274 12.53 4.43 -3.62
N ILE A 275 13.15 5.61 -3.58
CA ILE A 275 14.48 5.84 -4.12
C ILE A 275 15.49 5.64 -2.98
N LYS A 276 16.50 4.79 -3.20
CA LYS A 276 17.54 4.54 -2.20
C LYS A 276 18.62 5.61 -2.28
N GLY A 277 18.91 6.23 -1.13
CA GLY A 277 20.06 7.12 -0.94
C GLY A 277 21.26 6.37 -0.36
N TYR A 278 22.20 7.12 0.22
CA TYR A 278 23.35 6.53 0.89
C TYR A 278 22.99 6.00 2.29
N GLY A 279 23.37 4.75 2.58
CA GLY A 279 23.12 4.13 3.88
C GLY A 279 21.64 3.91 4.17
N ALA A 280 21.14 4.52 5.25
CA ALA A 280 19.74 4.42 5.67
C ALA A 280 18.83 5.51 5.07
N GLN A 281 19.37 6.35 4.18
CA GLN A 281 18.62 7.40 3.51
C GLN A 281 17.73 6.83 2.42
N GLU A 282 16.48 7.28 2.39
CA GLU A 282 15.49 6.91 1.38
C GLU A 282 14.65 8.13 1.02
N GLU A 283 14.14 8.17 -0.21
CA GLU A 283 13.10 9.09 -0.62
C GLU A 283 11.83 8.32 -0.99
N LEU A 284 10.73 8.65 -0.31
CA LEU A 284 9.41 8.13 -0.64
C LEU A 284 8.77 9.10 -1.64
N THR A 285 8.63 8.69 -2.90
CA THR A 285 8.06 9.53 -3.95
C THR A 285 6.65 9.09 -4.30
N TYR A 286 5.80 10.08 -4.55
CA TYR A 286 4.41 9.93 -4.92
C TYR A 286 4.14 10.82 -6.13
N SER A 287 3.58 10.28 -7.19
CA SER A 287 3.41 11.04 -8.42
C SER A 287 2.09 10.82 -9.15
N HIS A 288 1.77 11.79 -9.98
CA HIS A 288 0.70 11.78 -10.96
C HIS A 288 1.29 12.22 -12.29
N ASN A 289 1.13 11.40 -13.33
CA ASN A 289 1.67 11.67 -14.66
C ASN A 289 3.18 11.98 -14.70
N MET A 290 3.92 11.41 -13.73
CA MET A 290 5.38 11.34 -13.69
C MET A 290 5.82 9.96 -13.24
N GLN A 291 7.04 9.57 -13.57
CA GLN A 291 7.71 8.37 -13.06
C GLN A 291 9.21 8.63 -12.96
N TYR A 292 9.84 8.13 -11.89
CA TYR A 292 11.28 8.10 -11.78
C TYR A 292 11.87 6.94 -12.61
N ASP A 293 12.79 7.26 -13.52
CA ASP A 293 13.60 6.31 -14.27
C ASP A 293 14.93 6.08 -13.53
N GLU A 294 15.08 4.87 -12.97
CA GLU A 294 16.26 4.47 -12.21
C GLU A 294 17.50 4.31 -13.08
N ASP A 295 17.35 3.91 -14.35
CA ASP A 295 18.47 3.68 -15.28
C ASP A 295 19.01 5.01 -15.82
N ALA A 296 18.12 5.98 -16.07
CA ALA A 296 18.48 7.33 -16.51
C ALA A 296 18.74 8.30 -15.36
N ASN A 297 18.44 7.91 -14.12
CA ASN A 297 18.49 8.73 -12.90
C ASN A 297 17.77 10.08 -13.07
N LYS A 298 16.54 10.05 -13.64
CA LYS A 298 15.75 11.23 -14.01
C LYS A 298 14.25 10.99 -13.85
N ASP A 299 13.52 12.05 -13.51
CA ASP A 299 12.06 12.06 -13.58
C ASP A 299 11.59 12.21 -15.04
N ILE A 300 10.61 11.39 -15.44
CA ILE A 300 10.00 11.39 -16.76
C ILE A 300 8.52 11.80 -16.64
N VAL A 301 8.10 12.77 -17.43
CA VAL A 301 6.69 13.17 -17.56
C VAL A 301 5.96 12.14 -18.43
N THR A 302 4.92 11.53 -17.88
CA THR A 302 4.14 10.47 -18.52
C THR A 302 2.74 10.91 -18.95
N GLY A 303 2.35 12.16 -18.67
CA GLY A 303 1.06 12.72 -19.04
C GLY A 303 0.92 14.23 -18.80
N LYS A 304 -0.31 14.74 -18.85
CA LYS A 304 -0.60 16.17 -18.64
C LYS A 304 -0.67 16.51 -17.16
N GLN A 305 -0.34 17.75 -16.79
CA GLN A 305 -0.36 18.21 -15.39
C GLN A 305 0.44 17.30 -14.43
N PRO A 306 1.71 17.00 -14.75
CA PRO A 306 2.58 16.19 -13.91
C PRO A 306 2.71 16.78 -12.50
N ARG A 307 2.66 15.92 -11.48
CA ARG A 307 2.88 16.31 -10.09
C ARG A 307 3.67 15.24 -9.38
N GLN A 308 4.53 15.65 -8.46
CA GLN A 308 5.24 14.73 -7.58
C GLN A 308 5.42 15.33 -6.19
N MET A 309 5.44 14.45 -5.19
CA MET A 309 5.79 14.74 -3.82
C MET A 309 6.83 13.71 -3.38
N GLY A 310 7.91 14.16 -2.76
CA GLY A 310 8.94 13.32 -2.18
C GLY A 310 9.07 13.60 -0.69
N PHE A 311 9.18 12.56 0.13
CA PHE A 311 9.66 12.68 1.50
C PHE A 311 11.04 12.08 1.57
N TRP A 312 12.05 12.92 1.78
CA TRP A 312 13.43 12.48 1.94
C TRP A 312 13.76 12.38 3.43
N GLY A 313 14.45 11.32 3.82
CA GLY A 313 14.71 11.06 5.22
C GLY A 313 15.40 9.74 5.49
N VAL A 314 15.35 9.30 6.75
CA VAL A 314 16.07 8.11 7.23
C VAL A 314 15.08 7.03 7.64
N ARG A 315 15.33 5.80 7.17
CA ARG A 315 14.58 4.62 7.58
C ARG A 315 15.29 3.86 8.68
N MET A 316 14.59 3.61 9.78
CA MET A 316 15.04 2.73 10.87
C MET A 316 13.96 1.70 11.16
N GLY A 317 14.18 0.45 10.73
CA GLY A 317 13.19 -0.62 10.86
C GLY A 317 11.93 -0.34 10.05
N ASN A 318 10.78 -0.24 10.74
CA ASN A 318 9.47 0.06 10.13
C ASN A 318 9.11 1.56 10.16
N ARG A 319 9.98 2.41 10.71
CA ARG A 319 9.73 3.85 10.82
C ARG A 319 10.62 4.61 9.84
N PHE A 320 10.02 5.59 9.20
CA PHE A 320 10.65 6.57 8.33
C PHE A 320 10.56 7.93 9.01
N THR A 321 11.70 8.60 9.14
CA THR A 321 11.79 9.96 9.67
C THR A 321 11.98 10.91 8.50
N ALA A 322 10.94 11.65 8.12
CA ALA A 322 11.04 12.67 7.09
C ALA A 322 11.92 13.83 7.58
N GLN A 323 12.84 14.29 6.76
CA GLN A 323 13.70 15.44 7.05
C GLN A 323 13.46 16.56 6.03
N ARG A 324 12.99 16.20 4.84
CA ARG A 324 12.68 17.12 3.76
C ARG A 324 11.42 16.68 3.03
N VAL A 325 10.64 17.66 2.58
CA VAL A 325 9.56 17.45 1.62
C VAL A 325 9.95 18.13 0.30
N ASN A 326 9.94 17.37 -0.79
CA ASN A 326 10.07 17.86 -2.15
C ASN A 326 8.68 17.90 -2.80
N LEU A 327 8.32 18.99 -3.46
CA LEU A 327 7.12 19.11 -4.26
C LEU A 327 7.49 19.53 -5.67
N TYR A 328 6.80 18.97 -6.65
CA TYR A 328 6.95 19.31 -8.06
C TYR A 328 5.58 19.67 -8.62
N THR A 329 5.42 20.91 -9.07
CA THR A 329 4.16 21.43 -9.61
C THR A 329 4.31 21.81 -11.08
N TRP A 330 3.29 21.51 -11.88
CA TRP A 330 3.33 21.72 -13.33
C TRP A 330 3.07 23.16 -13.77
N SER A 331 2.47 24.01 -12.92
CA SER A 331 2.15 25.40 -13.27
C SER A 331 2.73 26.38 -12.28
N GLU A 332 3.09 27.55 -12.81
CA GLU A 332 3.53 28.71 -12.05
C GLU A 332 2.45 29.15 -11.05
N GLU A 333 1.18 29.14 -11.48
CA GLU A 333 0.04 29.48 -10.64
C GLU A 333 -0.04 28.61 -9.38
N GLU A 334 0.17 27.29 -9.51
CA GLU A 334 0.15 26.38 -8.36
C GLU A 334 1.30 26.66 -7.40
N MET A 335 2.50 26.92 -7.94
CA MET A 335 3.66 27.32 -7.16
C MET A 335 3.43 28.64 -6.42
N LEU A 336 2.92 29.67 -7.09
CA LEU A 336 2.65 30.99 -6.50
C LEU A 336 1.54 30.94 -5.45
N ASN A 337 0.53 30.08 -5.63
CA ASN A 337 -0.50 29.84 -4.63
C ASN A 337 0.09 29.20 -3.37
N PHE A 338 0.99 28.23 -3.52
CA PHE A 338 1.70 27.62 -2.39
C PHE A 338 2.58 28.65 -1.67
N ALA A 339 3.35 29.47 -2.41
CA ALA A 339 4.16 30.54 -1.85
C ALA A 339 3.31 31.58 -1.08
N GLY A 340 2.15 31.96 -1.63
CA GLY A 340 1.21 32.85 -0.94
C GLY A 340 0.68 32.27 0.38
N GLU A 341 0.45 30.95 0.44
CA GLU A 341 0.12 30.28 1.69
C GLU A 341 1.29 30.34 2.68
N VAL A 342 2.52 30.06 2.26
CA VAL A 342 3.72 30.15 3.12
C VAL A 342 3.87 31.55 3.72
N LEU A 343 3.71 32.61 2.92
CA LEU A 343 3.76 34.00 3.40
C LEU A 343 2.66 34.31 4.43
N SER A 344 1.46 33.73 4.28
CA SER A 344 0.37 33.89 5.25
C SER A 344 0.68 33.27 6.62
N TYR A 345 1.70 32.39 6.70
CA TYR A 345 2.22 31.80 7.93
C TYR A 345 3.38 32.62 8.55
N GLY A 346 3.59 33.87 8.11
CA GLY A 346 4.59 34.78 8.71
C GLY A 346 6.00 34.64 8.14
N TYR A 347 6.19 33.79 7.12
CA TYR A 347 7.45 33.70 6.38
C TYR A 347 7.71 34.98 5.57
N ARG A 348 8.98 35.27 5.34
CA ARG A 348 9.44 36.43 4.58
C ARG A 348 10.34 36.00 3.43
N LEU A 349 10.32 36.78 2.37
CA LEU A 349 11.21 36.60 1.24
C LEU A 349 12.64 36.97 1.63
N LEU A 350 13.54 36.00 1.53
CA LEU A 350 14.95 36.21 1.78
C LEU A 350 15.55 37.03 0.62
N GLY A 351 16.20 38.15 0.95
CA GLY A 351 16.78 39.07 -0.04
C GLY A 351 15.85 40.20 -0.50
N GLY A 352 14.57 40.19 -0.11
CA GLY A 352 13.59 41.23 -0.47
C GLY A 352 13.12 41.18 -1.93
N GLY A 353 12.28 42.13 -2.35
CA GLY A 353 11.70 42.19 -3.70
C GLY A 353 10.32 41.54 -3.81
N ASP A 354 9.90 41.24 -5.05
CA ASP A 354 8.63 40.58 -5.35
C ASP A 354 8.88 39.17 -5.92
N TYR A 355 8.53 38.14 -5.16
CA TYR A 355 8.70 36.74 -5.54
C TYR A 355 7.98 36.36 -6.84
N ARG A 356 6.92 37.10 -7.22
CA ARG A 356 6.21 36.89 -8.50
C ARG A 356 7.05 37.27 -9.72
N SER A 357 8.09 38.08 -9.54
CA SER A 357 9.01 38.50 -10.60
C SER A 357 10.28 37.62 -10.68
N MET A 358 10.41 36.62 -9.80
CA MET A 358 11.64 35.83 -9.63
C MET A 358 11.62 34.51 -10.42
N ASN A 359 10.67 34.32 -11.34
CA ASN A 359 10.52 33.13 -12.18
C ASN A 359 10.65 31.81 -11.39
N GLY A 360 9.98 31.71 -10.23
CA GLY A 360 10.01 30.49 -9.42
C GLY A 360 11.33 30.22 -8.67
N ASN A 361 12.29 31.14 -8.65
CA ASN A 361 13.59 30.97 -7.98
C ASN A 361 13.73 31.92 -6.79
N PHE A 362 13.36 31.48 -5.59
CA PHE A 362 13.42 32.30 -4.38
C PHE A 362 13.37 31.46 -3.10
N VAL A 363 13.68 32.06 -1.96
CA VAL A 363 13.66 31.39 -0.65
C VAL A 363 12.78 32.18 0.31
N LEU A 364 11.92 31.46 1.04
CA LEU A 364 11.12 31.99 2.12
C LEU A 364 11.62 31.42 3.45
N ASP A 365 11.82 32.29 4.44
CA ASP A 365 12.26 31.92 5.78
C ASP A 365 11.40 32.55 6.88
N HIS A 366 11.36 31.90 8.05
CA HIS A 366 10.63 32.45 9.19
C HIS A 366 11.56 33.33 10.06
N PRO A 367 11.26 34.62 10.28
CA PRO A 367 12.17 35.55 10.95
C PRO A 367 12.42 35.21 12.43
N MET A 368 11.46 34.54 13.08
CA MET A 368 11.55 34.18 14.50
C MET A 368 11.87 32.71 14.76
N HIS A 369 11.63 31.83 13.77
CA HIS A 369 11.61 30.37 13.96
C HIS A 369 12.67 29.63 13.13
N ASN A 370 13.80 30.29 12.85
CA ASN A 370 14.84 29.76 11.97
C ASN A 370 16.26 29.99 12.53
N LYS A 371 16.38 29.95 13.87
CA LYS A 371 17.64 30.08 14.61
C LYS A 371 18.23 28.69 14.91
N ALA A 372 19.55 28.59 15.01
CA ALA A 372 20.22 27.33 15.34
C ALA A 372 19.71 26.79 16.69
N GLY A 373 19.20 25.55 16.70
CA GLY A 373 18.59 24.93 17.88
C GLY A 373 17.08 25.12 18.02
N ASP A 374 16.43 25.81 17.08
CA ASP A 374 14.97 25.89 17.03
C ASP A 374 14.38 24.59 16.44
N SER A 375 13.53 23.91 17.20
CA SER A 375 12.84 22.69 16.78
C SER A 375 11.83 22.91 15.64
N PHE A 376 11.49 24.17 15.35
CA PHE A 376 10.49 24.57 14.34
C PHE A 376 11.09 25.11 13.03
N ALA A 377 12.42 25.06 12.86
CA ALA A 377 13.10 25.66 11.72
C ALA A 377 12.89 24.89 10.40
N VAL A 378 11.92 25.37 9.60
CA VAL A 378 11.71 24.96 8.22
C VAL A 378 12.04 26.13 7.30
N VAL A 379 12.87 25.88 6.28
CA VAL A 379 13.12 26.83 5.18
C VAL A 379 12.40 26.31 3.94
N VAL A 380 11.73 27.22 3.22
CA VAL A 380 11.01 26.87 1.99
C VAL A 380 11.75 27.47 0.79
N SER A 381 12.30 26.64 -0.07
CA SER A 381 13.02 27.06 -1.28
C SER A 381 12.21 26.73 -2.52
N PHE A 382 12.22 27.63 -3.49
CA PHE A 382 11.55 27.51 -4.78
C PHE A 382 12.63 27.58 -5.87
N ALA A 383 12.57 26.65 -6.82
CA ALA A 383 13.44 26.65 -7.98
C ALA A 383 12.67 26.31 -9.26
N HIS A 384 13.02 26.99 -10.35
CA HIS A 384 12.58 26.67 -11.70
C HIS A 384 13.76 26.88 -12.64
N LEU A 385 14.30 25.78 -13.16
CA LEU A 385 15.54 25.77 -13.95
C LEU A 385 15.30 25.02 -15.25
N ASP A 386 15.65 25.65 -16.37
CA ASP A 386 15.53 25.03 -17.69
C ASP A 386 16.35 23.74 -17.79
N GLY A 387 15.71 22.66 -18.19
CA GLY A 387 16.32 21.34 -18.33
C GLY A 387 16.47 20.55 -17.01
N ALA A 388 16.12 21.13 -15.86
CA ALA A 388 16.09 20.44 -14.58
C ALA A 388 14.65 20.04 -14.19
N TYR A 389 14.50 18.99 -13.38
CA TYR A 389 13.21 18.55 -12.81
C TYR A 389 12.07 18.39 -13.83
N ALA A 390 12.41 17.98 -15.06
CA ALA A 390 11.47 17.93 -16.18
C ALA A 390 10.74 19.27 -16.46
N ASN A 391 11.41 20.40 -16.21
CA ASN A 391 10.92 21.78 -16.32
C ASN A 391 9.76 22.13 -15.38
N LEU A 392 9.59 21.36 -14.29
CA LEU A 392 8.61 21.64 -13.25
C LEU A 392 9.14 22.64 -12.22
N TYR A 393 8.22 23.28 -11.52
CA TYR A 393 8.55 24.10 -10.36
C TYR A 393 8.84 23.18 -9.18
N HIS A 394 10.05 23.26 -8.65
CA HIS A 394 10.50 22.48 -7.51
C HIS A 394 10.40 23.33 -6.24
N ILE A 395 9.71 22.80 -5.24
CA ILE A 395 9.54 23.43 -3.93
C ILE A 395 10.13 22.47 -2.90
N THR A 396 11.04 22.97 -2.07
CA THR A 396 11.69 22.19 -1.01
C THR A 396 11.34 22.77 0.34
N LEU A 397 10.84 21.95 1.26
CA LEU A 397 10.72 22.28 2.67
C LEU A 397 11.82 21.51 3.41
N ASP A 398 12.78 22.24 3.95
CA ASP A 398 13.97 21.71 4.61
C ASP A 398 13.98 22.02 6.10
N THR A 399 14.12 21.01 6.95
CA THR A 399 14.44 21.22 8.37
C THR A 399 15.91 21.59 8.53
N LYS A 400 16.22 22.66 9.26
CA LYS A 400 17.61 23.08 9.54
C LYS A 400 18.31 22.23 10.58
#